data_AF-A0AAE1ACG2-F1
#
_entry.id   AF-A0AAE1ACG2-F1
#
_cell.length_a   1.000
_cell.length_b   1.000
_cell.length_c   1.000
_cell.angle_alpha   90.00
_cell.angle_beta   90.00
_cell.angle_gamma   90.00
#
_symmetry.space_group_name_H-M   'P 1'
#
loop_
_entity.id
_entity.type
_entity.pdbx_description
1 polymer ?
#
loop_
_entity_poly.entity_id
_entity_poly.type
_entity_poly.pdbx_seq_one_letter_code
_entity_poly.pdbx_strand_id
1 'polypeptide(L)'
;MHQRVLRDMHIKDLDPNTISDKIFPLEHATVVSAELRDNSVPFEVDTGAGDNFKCSEVWHQMGKPPLQPVTSRFESASGHPLPVLGSFQEKIKVEGTKPTLINLVVTKISKLNILGRSAIKELNIAVDRMLQQIKQIKGSQFYSKSTQPKSALQTACKSLCAEFPTFFSPGLGLLKDFELDIKFKVDAKPVFCKPRTVPLVVQDDLEKAYDAGIAKRGWKLTTFSSYGTPVVPIRNKALQEQPKAQIRVCGDYSVTVNPQLKTHRHSIPKPEDLMRRLGGDHYFSKIDLADAYNQIQLSPASQEKLALSTHRGVLLQQRLPFGITSAPGYFHEVMDQLTHDLPGVAVYIEDCLVSRTDADSHLQNLRRLLQRLEENGLRCRMEK
;
A
#
# COMPACT_ATOMS: atom_id res chain seq x y z
N MET A 1 14.86 1.42 3.59
CA MET A 1 15.30 0.64 2.41
C MET A 1 14.08 -0.03 1.76
N HIS A 2 13.15 0.76 1.22
CA HIS A 2 12.04 0.26 0.40
C HIS A 2 11.95 1.12 -0.87
N GLN A 3 12.76 0.73 -1.84
CA GLN A 3 12.61 1.06 -3.25
C GLN A 3 12.61 -0.27 -4.00
N ARG A 4 11.86 -0.32 -5.10
CA ARG A 4 11.81 -1.36 -6.14
C ARG A 4 11.15 -2.69 -5.76
N VAL A 5 9.86 -2.78 -6.04
CA VAL A 5 9.30 -3.89 -6.83
C VAL A 5 8.19 -3.28 -7.67
N LEU A 6 8.43 -3.13 -8.97
CA LEU A 6 7.47 -3.04 -10.08
C LEU A 6 8.29 -2.67 -11.34
N ARG A 7 9.14 -3.61 -11.76
CA ARG A 7 9.71 -3.67 -13.11
C ARG A 7 9.68 -5.14 -13.50
N ASP A 8 8.76 -5.46 -14.40
CA ASP A 8 8.96 -6.33 -15.56
C ASP A 8 7.60 -6.85 -16.05
N MET A 9 6.98 -6.08 -16.94
CA MET A 9 6.21 -6.65 -18.04
C MET A 9 6.90 -6.22 -19.32
N HIS A 10 7.50 -7.20 -19.98
CA HIS A 10 8.05 -7.06 -21.33
C HIS A 10 6.91 -6.72 -22.29
N ILE A 11 6.90 -5.48 -22.78
CA ILE A 11 6.17 -5.09 -23.99
C ILE A 11 7.24 -4.88 -25.05
N LYS A 12 7.63 -5.95 -25.75
CA LYS A 12 8.63 -5.90 -26.83
C LYS A 12 8.05 -5.97 -28.24
N ASP A 13 6.73 -6.01 -28.40
CA ASP A 13 6.08 -6.14 -29.72
C ASP A 13 5.05 -5.04 -30.00
N LEU A 14 5.38 -3.76 -29.75
CA LEU A 14 4.57 -2.66 -30.26
C LEU A 14 5.37 -1.86 -31.29
N ASP A 15 4.90 -1.98 -32.54
CA ASP A 15 5.35 -1.22 -33.70
C ASP A 15 5.29 0.30 -33.41
N PRO A 16 6.36 1.06 -33.68
CA PRO A 16 6.43 2.50 -33.45
C PRO A 16 5.37 3.33 -34.19
N ASN A 17 4.71 2.77 -35.22
CA ASN A 17 3.58 3.41 -35.90
C ASN A 17 2.22 3.22 -35.20
N THR A 18 2.15 2.40 -34.14
CA THR A 18 0.90 2.14 -33.40
C THR A 18 0.59 3.16 -32.30
N ILE A 19 1.44 4.19 -32.15
CA ILE A 19 1.32 5.19 -31.07
C ILE A 19 0.21 6.22 -31.37
N SER A 20 -0.27 6.35 -32.61
CA SER A 20 -1.33 7.33 -32.92
C SER A 20 -2.72 6.95 -32.41
N ASP A 21 -2.99 5.65 -32.21
CA ASP A 21 -4.38 5.16 -32.09
C ASP A 21 -4.71 4.54 -30.72
N LYS A 22 -3.80 4.65 -29.74
CA LYS A 22 -4.06 4.30 -28.32
C LYS A 22 -3.81 5.48 -27.38
N ILE A 23 -4.20 6.68 -27.82
CA ILE A 23 -4.53 7.74 -26.88
C ILE A 23 -5.83 7.27 -26.22
N PHE A 24 -5.77 6.89 -24.93
CA PHE A 24 -6.96 6.74 -24.10
C PHE A 24 -7.88 7.91 -24.41
N PRO A 25 -9.20 7.71 -24.65
CA PRO A 25 -10.11 8.83 -24.81
C PRO A 25 -9.90 9.78 -23.63
N LEU A 26 -9.40 10.99 -23.91
CA LEU A 26 -9.27 12.07 -22.93
C LEU A 26 -10.67 12.62 -22.63
N GLU A 27 -11.59 11.76 -22.19
CA GLU A 27 -12.95 12.16 -21.80
C GLU A 27 -12.94 13.02 -20.51
N HIS A 28 -11.77 13.15 -19.86
CA HIS A 28 -11.62 13.82 -18.57
C HIS A 28 -10.41 14.77 -18.48
N ALA A 29 -9.78 15.14 -19.60
CA ALA A 29 -8.69 16.13 -19.58
C ALA A 29 -9.22 17.48 -19.12
N THR A 30 -8.56 18.09 -18.14
CA THR A 30 -8.90 19.45 -17.70
C THR A 30 -8.25 20.44 -18.66
N VAL A 31 -9.02 20.93 -19.64
CA VAL A 31 -8.53 21.84 -20.68
C VAL A 31 -8.89 23.29 -20.34
N VAL A 32 -7.93 24.19 -20.53
CA VAL A 32 -8.14 25.64 -20.51
C VAL A 32 -7.87 26.23 -21.88
N SER A 33 -8.64 27.25 -22.26
CA SER A 33 -8.30 28.07 -23.42
C SER A 33 -7.27 29.12 -22.99
N ALA A 34 -6.11 29.10 -23.63
CA ALA A 34 -5.03 30.05 -23.39
C ALA A 34 -4.91 31.01 -24.58
N GLU A 35 -4.94 32.31 -24.30
CA GLU A 35 -4.69 33.37 -25.27
C GLU A 35 -3.16 33.56 -25.41
N LEU A 36 -2.64 33.37 -26.62
CA LEU A 36 -1.26 33.64 -27.00
C LEU A 36 -1.25 34.55 -28.23
N ARG A 37 -0.91 35.83 -28.05
CA ARG A 37 -1.05 36.87 -29.08
C ARG A 37 -2.50 36.92 -29.59
N ASP A 38 -2.71 36.80 -30.89
CA ASP A 38 -4.03 36.81 -31.54
C ASP A 38 -4.67 35.42 -31.65
N ASN A 39 -4.06 34.38 -31.06
CA ASN A 39 -4.55 33.00 -31.13
C ASN A 39 -5.06 32.52 -29.77
N SER A 40 -6.21 31.84 -29.77
CA SER A 40 -6.70 31.09 -28.61
C SER A 40 -6.45 29.60 -28.84
N VAL A 41 -5.71 28.97 -27.92
CA VAL A 41 -5.25 27.59 -28.05
C VAL A 41 -5.70 26.78 -26.85
N PRO A 42 -6.29 25.59 -27.03
CA PRO A 42 -6.58 24.70 -25.92
C PRO A 42 -5.30 24.09 -25.36
N PHE A 43 -5.14 24.17 -24.04
CA PHE A 43 -4.07 23.54 -23.28
C PHE A 43 -4.65 22.61 -22.23
N GLU A 44 -4.08 21.41 -22.12
CA GLU A 44 -4.34 20.53 -20.99
C GLU A 44 -3.58 21.02 -19.76
N VAL A 45 -4.27 21.09 -18.62
CA VAL A 45 -3.67 21.39 -17.32
C VAL A 45 -3.22 20.09 -16.69
N ASP A 46 -1.90 19.87 -16.63
CA ASP A 46 -1.32 18.61 -16.13
C ASP A 46 -0.45 18.87 -14.89
N THR A 47 -0.91 18.37 -13.74
CA THR A 47 -0.18 18.47 -12.48
C THR A 47 1.00 17.49 -12.39
N GLY A 48 1.05 16.47 -13.27
CA GLY A 48 2.16 15.53 -13.41
C GLY A 48 3.32 16.08 -14.24
N ALA A 49 3.07 17.04 -15.14
CA ALA A 49 4.09 17.69 -15.94
C ALA A 49 4.87 18.76 -15.14
N GLY A 50 6.21 18.73 -15.24
CA GLY A 50 7.07 19.77 -14.66
C GLY A 50 7.10 21.07 -15.48
N ASP A 51 7.12 20.92 -16.80
CA ASP A 51 7.28 21.99 -17.79
C ASP A 51 6.05 22.13 -18.69
N ASN A 52 6.03 23.21 -19.46
CA ASN A 52 4.92 23.55 -20.35
C ASN A 52 5.30 23.20 -21.78
N PHE A 53 4.41 22.51 -22.48
CA PHE A 53 4.67 22.00 -23.82
C PHE A 53 3.68 22.55 -24.83
N LYS A 54 4.16 22.69 -26.06
CA LYS A 54 3.35 23.10 -27.19
C LYS A 54 3.76 22.32 -28.44
N CYS A 55 2.79 21.93 -29.25
CA CYS A 55 3.07 21.23 -30.48
C CYS A 55 3.60 22.19 -31.56
N SER A 56 4.44 21.65 -32.44
CA SER A 56 5.11 22.45 -33.47
C SER A 56 4.13 23.17 -34.40
N GLU A 57 2.95 22.60 -34.67
CA GLU A 57 1.92 23.17 -35.53
C GLU A 57 1.40 24.50 -35.00
N VAL A 58 1.13 24.59 -33.70
CA VAL A 58 0.68 25.84 -33.08
C VAL A 58 1.82 26.85 -33.01
N TRP A 59 3.06 26.41 -32.78
CA TRP A 59 4.23 27.29 -32.87
C TRP A 59 4.42 27.87 -34.30
N HIS A 60 4.15 27.07 -35.33
CA HIS A 60 4.14 27.55 -36.73
C HIS A 60 3.06 28.60 -36.97
N GLN A 61 1.84 28.38 -36.47
CA GLN A 61 0.73 29.34 -36.56
C GLN A 61 1.02 30.67 -35.87
N MET A 62 1.88 30.67 -34.84
CA MET A 62 2.34 31.89 -34.17
C MET A 62 3.43 32.66 -34.93
N GLY A 63 3.75 32.27 -36.17
CA GLY A 63 4.82 32.89 -36.96
C GLY A 63 6.23 32.43 -36.57
N LYS A 64 6.35 31.23 -35.98
CA LYS A 64 7.64 30.60 -35.62
C LYS A 64 8.57 31.51 -34.79
N PRO A 65 8.17 31.94 -33.59
CA PRO A 65 9.04 32.73 -32.73
C PRO A 65 10.39 32.03 -32.50
N PRO A 66 11.52 32.77 -32.45
CA PRO A 66 12.85 32.19 -32.31
C PRO A 66 12.96 31.27 -31.08
N LEU A 67 13.54 30.09 -31.27
CA LEU A 67 13.72 29.11 -30.20
C LEU A 67 15.12 29.21 -29.60
N GLN A 68 15.18 29.05 -28.28
CA GLN A 68 16.41 28.85 -27.53
C GLN A 68 16.67 27.34 -27.35
N PRO A 69 17.94 26.90 -27.35
CA PRO A 69 18.29 25.53 -27.01
C PRO A 69 17.85 25.18 -25.59
N VAL A 70 17.28 23.99 -25.43
CA VAL A 70 16.95 23.44 -24.10
C VAL A 70 18.12 22.61 -23.58
N THR A 71 18.46 22.77 -22.31
CA THR A 71 19.53 22.01 -21.64
C THR A 71 19.02 20.74 -20.95
N SER A 72 17.71 20.62 -20.78
CA SER A 72 17.04 19.52 -20.11
C SER A 72 16.56 18.47 -21.10
N ARG A 73 16.62 17.19 -20.70
CA ARG A 73 15.96 16.09 -21.39
C ARG A 73 14.55 15.93 -20.86
N PHE A 74 13.58 15.79 -21.76
CA PHE A 74 12.17 15.59 -21.42
C PHE A 74 11.74 14.16 -21.74
N GLU A 75 10.99 13.54 -20.84
CA GLU A 75 10.53 12.16 -20.95
C GLU A 75 9.04 12.07 -20.60
N SER A 76 8.32 11.14 -21.23
CA SER A 76 6.95 10.79 -20.88
C SER A 76 6.88 10.06 -19.54
N ALA A 77 5.68 9.88 -19.00
CA ALA A 77 5.46 9.09 -17.78
C ALA A 77 5.93 7.62 -17.91
N SER A 78 5.99 7.07 -19.13
CA SER A 78 6.51 5.72 -19.41
C SER A 78 8.03 5.68 -19.67
N GLY A 79 8.72 6.82 -19.57
CA GLY A 79 10.17 6.94 -19.77
C GLY A 79 10.61 7.05 -21.23
N HIS A 80 9.71 7.36 -22.17
CA HIS A 80 10.08 7.61 -23.56
C HIS A 80 10.52 9.06 -23.76
N PRO A 81 11.62 9.33 -24.49
CA PRO A 81 12.08 10.69 -24.72
C PRO A 81 11.10 11.50 -25.58
N LEU A 82 10.84 12.75 -25.21
CA LEU A 82 10.01 13.66 -25.97
C LEU A 82 10.87 14.42 -27.02
N PRO A 83 10.48 14.42 -28.31
CA PRO A 83 11.23 15.10 -29.36
C PRO A 83 10.99 16.61 -29.33
N VAL A 84 11.89 17.35 -28.69
CA VAL A 84 11.82 18.81 -28.53
C VAL A 84 12.64 19.57 -29.56
N LEU A 85 12.14 20.74 -29.98
CA LEU A 85 12.80 21.64 -30.93
C LEU A 85 13.56 22.78 -30.24
N GLY A 86 13.16 23.14 -29.03
CA GLY A 86 13.68 24.26 -28.26
C GLY A 86 12.59 24.88 -27.39
N SER A 87 12.89 25.99 -26.73
CA SER A 87 11.92 26.72 -25.90
C SER A 87 11.92 28.21 -26.22
N PHE A 88 10.82 28.87 -25.89
CA PHE A 88 10.72 30.32 -25.96
C PHE A 88 9.75 30.81 -24.88
N GLN A 89 9.88 32.08 -24.50
CA GLN A 89 8.96 32.71 -23.56
C GLN A 89 7.84 33.40 -24.33
N GLU A 90 6.61 33.22 -23.85
CA GLU A 90 5.43 33.89 -24.42
C GLU A 90 4.50 34.37 -23.31
N LYS A 91 3.85 35.50 -23.55
CA LYS A 91 2.85 36.00 -22.60
C LYS A 91 1.55 35.24 -22.83
N ILE A 92 1.14 34.48 -21.82
CA ILE A 92 -0.07 33.66 -21.85
C ILE A 92 -1.09 34.27 -20.89
N LYS A 93 -2.35 34.32 -21.31
CA LYS A 93 -3.48 34.65 -20.46
C LYS A 93 -4.50 33.52 -20.51
N VAL A 94 -4.97 33.09 -19.35
CA VAL A 94 -6.06 32.13 -19.20
C VAL A 94 -7.26 32.89 -18.60
N GLU A 95 -8.48 32.43 -18.84
CA GLU A 95 -9.67 33.05 -18.29
C GLU A 95 -9.56 33.22 -16.76
N GLY A 96 -9.84 34.44 -16.28
CA GLY A 96 -9.74 34.78 -14.87
C GLY A 96 -8.31 34.99 -14.33
N THR A 97 -7.27 34.87 -15.17
CA THR A 97 -5.88 35.12 -14.78
C THR A 97 -5.32 36.40 -15.40
N LYS A 98 -4.23 36.93 -14.82
CA LYS A 98 -3.47 38.02 -15.43
C LYS A 98 -2.55 37.45 -16.53
N PRO A 99 -2.26 38.21 -17.60
CA PRO A 99 -1.27 37.79 -18.59
C PRO A 99 0.12 37.62 -17.97
N THR A 100 0.67 36.41 -18.00
CA THR A 100 1.94 36.04 -17.37
C THR A 100 2.91 35.50 -18.42
N LEU A 101 4.20 35.81 -18.27
CA LEU A 101 5.25 35.33 -19.17
C LEU A 101 5.62 33.89 -18.80
N ILE A 102 5.33 32.94 -19.68
CA ILE A 102 5.52 31.50 -19.46
C ILE A 102 6.55 30.96 -20.46
N ASN A 103 7.48 30.13 -20.00
CA ASN A 103 8.37 29.39 -20.89
C ASN A 103 7.63 28.18 -21.49
N LEU A 104 7.58 28.09 -22.82
CA LEU A 104 6.97 27.01 -23.58
C LEU A 104 8.04 26.21 -24.33
N VAL A 105 8.05 24.90 -24.12
CA VAL A 105 8.89 23.94 -24.85
C VAL A 105 8.14 23.46 -26.09
N VAL A 106 8.74 23.62 -27.26
CA VAL A 106 8.13 23.20 -28.52
C VAL A 106 8.50 21.75 -28.81
N THR A 107 7.50 20.89 -29.02
CA THR A 107 7.65 19.46 -29.32
C THR A 107 7.16 19.12 -30.72
N LYS A 108 7.72 18.06 -31.32
CA LYS A 108 7.23 17.48 -32.58
C LYS A 108 6.00 16.60 -32.41
N ILE A 109 5.56 16.33 -31.17
CA ILE A 109 4.35 15.54 -30.92
C ILE A 109 3.13 16.38 -31.26
N SER A 110 2.35 15.92 -32.24
CA SER A 110 1.17 16.62 -32.70
C SER A 110 0.11 16.73 -31.59
N LYS A 111 -0.60 17.87 -31.56
CA LYS A 111 -1.69 18.18 -30.61
C LYS A 111 -1.30 18.22 -29.12
N LEU A 112 -0.03 18.04 -28.77
CA LEU A 112 0.42 18.11 -27.37
C LEU A 112 0.61 19.56 -26.93
N ASN A 113 -0.37 20.11 -26.21
CA ASN A 113 -0.29 21.42 -25.56
C ASN A 113 -0.59 21.27 -24.06
N ILE A 114 0.42 21.45 -23.22
CA ILE A 114 0.36 21.19 -21.77
C ILE A 114 0.80 22.44 -21.00
N LEU A 115 0.02 22.84 -20.00
CA LEU A 115 0.45 23.72 -18.92
C LEU A 115 0.79 22.85 -17.71
N GLY A 116 2.09 22.75 -17.43
CA GLY A 116 2.62 21.99 -16.31
C GLY A 116 2.62 22.80 -15.01
N ARG A 117 3.20 22.21 -13.96
CA ARG A 117 3.21 22.79 -12.61
C ARG A 117 3.80 24.21 -12.54
N SER A 118 4.79 24.55 -13.37
CA SER A 118 5.35 25.89 -13.43
C SER A 118 4.30 26.93 -13.85
N ALA A 119 3.62 26.72 -14.97
CA ALA A 119 2.57 27.62 -15.43
C ALA A 119 1.33 27.61 -14.52
N ILE A 120 0.94 26.46 -13.97
CA ILE A 120 -0.17 26.36 -13.01
C ILE A 120 0.05 27.31 -11.83
N LYS A 121 1.27 27.32 -11.28
CA LYS A 121 1.64 28.20 -10.16
C LYS A 121 1.72 29.67 -10.58
N GLU A 122 2.34 29.96 -11.72
CA GLU A 122 2.58 31.35 -12.17
C GLU A 122 1.31 32.04 -12.67
N LEU A 123 0.40 31.32 -13.32
CA LEU A 123 -0.92 31.82 -13.74
C LEU A 123 -1.95 31.75 -12.60
N ASN A 124 -1.62 31.11 -11.48
CA ASN A 124 -2.52 30.86 -10.35
C ASN A 124 -3.80 30.13 -10.77
N ILE A 125 -3.67 29.07 -11.56
CA ILE A 125 -4.80 28.27 -12.07
C ILE A 125 -5.42 27.48 -10.91
N ALA A 126 -6.72 27.70 -10.66
CA ALA A 126 -7.44 27.06 -9.57
C ALA A 126 -7.86 25.62 -9.92
N VAL A 127 -6.88 24.71 -9.98
CA VAL A 127 -7.07 23.28 -10.36
C VAL A 127 -8.18 22.62 -9.53
N ASP A 128 -8.26 22.91 -8.22
CA ASP A 128 -9.30 22.35 -7.33
C ASP A 128 -10.73 22.66 -7.80
N ARG A 129 -10.97 23.87 -8.33
CA ARG A 129 -12.29 24.26 -8.84
C ARG A 129 -12.62 23.53 -10.14
N MET A 130 -11.63 23.34 -11.01
CA MET A 130 -11.81 22.64 -12.28
C MET A 130 -12.14 21.15 -12.03
N LEU A 131 -11.43 20.51 -11.10
CA LEU A 131 -11.72 19.13 -10.69
C LEU A 131 -13.11 18.99 -10.03
N GLN A 132 -13.62 20.03 -9.38
CA GLN A 132 -14.96 20.04 -8.81
C GLN A 132 -16.08 20.16 -9.87
N GLN A 133 -15.83 20.81 -11.00
CA GLN A 133 -16.81 20.95 -12.10
C GLN A 133 -17.04 19.64 -12.86
N ILE A 134 -16.06 18.73 -12.90
CA ILE A 134 -16.16 17.39 -13.52
C ILE A 134 -17.21 16.50 -12.82
N LYS A 135 -17.74 16.89 -11.65
CA LYS A 135 -18.77 16.14 -10.89
C LYS A 135 -20.15 16.05 -11.57
N GLN A 136 -20.36 16.63 -12.76
CA GLN A 136 -21.63 16.54 -13.50
C GLN A 136 -21.66 15.48 -14.62
N ILE A 137 -20.95 14.36 -14.48
CA ILE A 137 -21.16 13.21 -15.38
C ILE A 137 -22.38 12.41 -14.89
N LYS A 138 -23.47 12.50 -15.66
CA LYS A 138 -24.66 11.64 -15.55
C LYS A 138 -24.25 10.19 -15.85
N GLY A 139 -23.88 9.42 -14.83
CA GLY A 139 -23.57 7.99 -14.99
C GLY A 139 -22.90 7.34 -13.79
N SER A 140 -22.20 8.12 -12.96
CA SER A 140 -21.60 7.64 -11.72
C SER A 140 -22.08 8.53 -10.57
N GLN A 141 -23.07 8.05 -9.81
CA GLN A 141 -23.41 8.63 -8.53
C GLN A 141 -22.25 8.39 -7.56
N PHE A 142 -21.27 9.28 -7.55
CA PHE A 142 -20.45 9.44 -6.35
C PHE A 142 -21.36 10.02 -5.27
N TYR A 143 -21.66 9.22 -4.25
CA TYR A 143 -22.26 9.72 -3.01
C TYR A 143 -21.30 10.71 -2.34
N SER A 144 -21.27 11.96 -2.81
CA SER A 144 -20.77 13.07 -2.03
C SER A 144 -21.95 13.61 -1.22
N LYS A 145 -22.35 12.87 -0.19
CA LYS A 145 -23.07 13.43 0.95
C LYS A 145 -22.19 13.25 2.18
N SER A 146 -21.54 14.34 2.57
CA SER A 146 -20.70 14.47 3.77
C SER A 146 -19.42 13.64 3.75
N THR A 147 -18.28 14.30 3.63
CA THR A 147 -16.95 13.77 4.00
C THR A 147 -16.78 13.61 5.51
N GLN A 148 -17.77 14.00 6.32
CA GLN A 148 -17.84 13.51 7.68
C GLN A 148 -18.53 12.15 7.68
N PRO A 149 -17.94 11.09 8.27
CA PRO A 149 -18.67 9.86 8.51
C PRO A 149 -19.99 10.26 9.20
N LYS A 150 -21.12 9.68 8.77
CA LYS A 150 -22.39 9.88 9.50
C LYS A 150 -22.09 9.63 10.97
N SER A 151 -22.09 10.69 11.79
CA SER A 151 -21.61 10.62 13.18
C SER A 151 -22.35 9.52 13.95
N ALA A 152 -23.61 9.28 13.59
CA ALA A 152 -24.42 8.18 14.09
C ALA A 152 -23.84 6.78 13.77
N LEU A 153 -23.44 6.48 12.52
CA LEU A 153 -22.89 5.18 12.16
C LEU A 153 -21.51 4.97 12.81
N GLN A 154 -20.66 5.99 12.82
CA GLN A 154 -19.37 5.88 13.50
C GLN A 154 -19.54 5.65 15.00
N THR A 155 -20.48 6.34 15.63
CA THR A 155 -20.84 6.12 17.05
C THR A 155 -21.36 4.70 17.25
N ALA A 156 -22.24 4.22 16.38
CA ALA A 156 -22.77 2.86 16.44
C ALA A 156 -21.67 1.80 16.27
N CYS A 157 -20.72 1.97 15.34
CA CYS A 157 -19.57 1.07 15.21
C CYS A 157 -18.71 1.07 16.48
N LYS A 158 -18.47 2.24 17.09
CA LYS A 158 -17.71 2.33 18.35
C LYS A 158 -18.45 1.68 19.52
N SER A 159 -19.76 1.90 19.62
CA SER A 159 -20.62 1.23 20.61
C SER A 159 -20.61 -0.28 20.41
N LEU A 160 -20.65 -0.75 19.17
CA LEU A 160 -20.52 -2.16 18.84
C LEU A 160 -19.17 -2.73 19.30
N CYS A 161 -18.06 -2.01 19.12
CA CYS A 161 -16.77 -2.47 19.64
C CYS A 161 -16.78 -2.68 21.16
N ALA A 162 -17.56 -1.87 21.90
CA ALA A 162 -17.72 -2.03 23.35
C ALA A 162 -18.48 -3.30 23.75
N GLU A 163 -19.22 -3.94 22.82
CA GLU A 163 -19.85 -5.25 23.04
C GLU A 163 -18.80 -6.39 23.04
N PHE A 164 -17.58 -6.15 22.53
CA PHE A 164 -16.50 -7.14 22.42
C PHE A 164 -15.25 -6.75 23.25
N PRO A 165 -15.36 -6.52 24.57
CA PRO A 165 -14.25 -6.05 25.39
C PRO A 165 -13.09 -7.05 25.43
N THR A 166 -13.39 -8.33 25.27
CA THR A 166 -12.40 -9.40 25.25
C THR A 166 -11.59 -9.30 23.96
N PHE A 167 -12.23 -9.17 22.80
CA PHE A 167 -11.58 -8.99 21.50
C PHE A 167 -10.61 -7.80 21.43
N PHE A 168 -10.97 -6.67 22.04
CA PHE A 168 -10.15 -5.44 22.06
C PHE A 168 -9.24 -5.32 23.30
N SER A 169 -9.20 -6.35 24.16
CA SER A 169 -8.35 -6.31 25.35
C SER A 169 -6.87 -6.30 24.99
N PRO A 170 -6.02 -5.57 25.75
CA PRO A 170 -4.58 -5.61 25.55
C PRO A 170 -4.03 -7.03 25.72
N GLY A 171 -3.32 -7.54 24.72
CA GLY A 171 -2.73 -8.86 24.79
C GLY A 171 -2.54 -9.51 23.43
N LEU A 172 -1.92 -10.68 23.43
CA LEU A 172 -1.79 -11.51 22.24
C LEU A 172 -2.96 -12.50 22.23
N GLY A 173 -3.71 -12.54 21.12
CA GLY A 173 -4.74 -13.55 20.91
C GLY A 173 -4.15 -14.94 20.70
N LEU A 174 -5.00 -15.95 20.68
CA LEU A 174 -4.65 -17.32 20.37
C LEU A 174 -5.80 -17.97 19.63
N LEU A 175 -5.57 -18.34 18.37
CA LEU A 175 -6.50 -19.11 17.59
C LEU A 175 -6.77 -20.44 18.31
N LYS A 176 -8.04 -20.67 18.66
CA LYS A 176 -8.46 -21.87 19.42
C LYS A 176 -8.41 -23.11 18.54
N ASP A 177 -8.13 -24.24 19.20
CA ASP A 177 -8.24 -25.59 18.63
C ASP A 177 -7.49 -25.81 17.31
N PHE A 178 -6.43 -25.02 17.07
CA PHE A 178 -5.63 -25.07 15.86
C PHE A 178 -4.14 -24.96 16.16
N GLU A 179 -3.37 -25.92 15.67
CA GLU A 179 -1.91 -25.85 15.64
C GLU A 179 -1.42 -25.94 14.20
N LEU A 180 -0.58 -24.98 13.82
CA LEU A 180 -0.04 -24.90 12.48
C LEU A 180 1.22 -25.77 12.35
N ASP A 181 1.21 -26.68 11.39
CA ASP A 181 2.40 -27.40 10.94
C ASP A 181 2.96 -26.82 9.64
N ILE A 182 4.14 -26.21 9.75
CA ILE A 182 4.85 -25.61 8.64
C ILE A 182 5.45 -26.70 7.76
N LYS A 183 5.06 -26.71 6.49
CA LYS A 183 5.53 -27.68 5.51
C LYS A 183 6.92 -27.35 4.96
N PHE A 184 7.87 -28.23 5.24
CA PHE A 184 9.24 -28.21 4.71
C PHE A 184 9.39 -29.19 3.52
N LYS A 185 10.42 -28.98 2.70
CA LYS A 185 10.85 -29.91 1.65
C LYS A 185 11.30 -31.24 2.28
N VAL A 186 11.24 -32.32 1.51
CA VAL A 186 11.54 -33.68 2.00
C VAL A 186 12.99 -33.81 2.46
N ASP A 187 13.89 -33.08 1.81
CA ASP A 187 15.33 -33.06 2.05
C ASP A 187 15.77 -31.95 3.02
N ALA A 188 14.83 -31.28 3.71
CA ALA A 188 15.15 -30.23 4.67
C ALA A 188 16.01 -30.77 5.82
N LYS A 189 17.07 -30.04 6.17
CA LYS A 189 18.06 -30.40 7.19
C LYS A 189 18.11 -29.36 8.30
N PRO A 190 18.51 -29.76 9.52
CA PRO A 190 18.86 -28.81 10.57
C PRO A 190 19.92 -27.82 10.12
N VAL A 191 19.65 -26.53 10.34
CA VAL A 191 20.59 -25.44 10.09
C VAL A 191 20.66 -24.55 11.32
N PHE A 192 21.87 -24.44 11.88
CA PHE A 192 22.15 -23.56 13.00
C PHE A 192 23.14 -22.48 12.57
N CYS A 193 22.67 -21.23 12.54
CA CYS A 193 23.52 -20.07 12.38
C CYS A 193 23.85 -19.49 13.76
N LYS A 194 25.07 -19.00 13.93
CA LYS A 194 25.45 -18.31 15.16
C LYS A 194 24.67 -16.98 15.29
N PRO A 195 24.36 -16.54 16.52
CA PRO A 195 23.78 -15.22 16.75
C PRO A 195 24.64 -14.13 16.11
N ARG A 196 23.99 -13.10 15.56
CA ARG A 196 24.69 -11.92 15.05
C ARG A 196 25.17 -11.05 16.20
N THR A 197 26.32 -10.40 16.00
CA THR A 197 26.77 -9.34 16.91
C THR A 197 25.78 -8.19 16.85
N VAL A 198 25.25 -7.81 18.01
CA VAL A 198 24.29 -6.73 18.16
C VAL A 198 24.98 -5.53 18.83
N PRO A 199 24.86 -4.31 18.29
CA PRO A 199 25.46 -3.12 18.89
C PRO A 199 25.04 -2.90 20.34
N LEU A 200 25.96 -2.48 21.21
CA LEU A 200 25.73 -2.29 22.65
C LEU A 200 24.51 -1.39 22.95
N VAL A 201 24.31 -0.35 22.13
CA VAL A 201 23.20 0.63 22.25
C VAL A 201 21.80 0.01 22.16
N VAL A 202 21.65 -1.17 21.58
CA VAL A 202 20.34 -1.85 21.45
C VAL A 202 20.22 -3.11 22.32
N GLN A 203 21.25 -3.46 23.10
CA GLN A 203 21.26 -4.70 23.89
C GLN A 203 20.20 -4.68 24.99
N ASP A 204 20.14 -3.62 25.80
CA ASP A 204 19.15 -3.53 26.90
C ASP A 204 17.70 -3.58 26.40
N ASP A 205 17.42 -2.94 25.26
CA ASP A 205 16.09 -2.96 24.66
C ASP A 205 15.76 -4.32 24.04
N LEU A 206 16.77 -5.01 23.49
CA LEU A 206 16.63 -6.36 22.95
C LEU A 206 16.37 -7.38 24.07
N GLU A 207 17.06 -7.23 25.21
CA GLU A 207 16.84 -8.08 26.39
C GLU A 207 15.41 -7.97 26.91
N LYS A 208 14.92 -6.73 27.07
CA LYS A 208 13.52 -6.49 27.44
C LYS A 208 12.54 -7.08 26.43
N ALA A 209 12.88 -7.04 25.14
CA ALA A 209 12.06 -7.62 24.09
C ALA A 209 12.01 -9.16 24.20
N TYR A 210 13.13 -9.82 24.50
CA TYR A 210 13.16 -11.26 24.76
C TYR A 210 12.32 -11.64 25.97
N ASP A 211 12.50 -10.95 27.11
CA ASP A 211 11.73 -11.23 28.32
C ASP A 211 10.23 -11.03 28.08
N ALA A 212 9.84 -9.96 27.38
CA ALA A 212 8.44 -9.70 27.02
C ALA A 212 7.86 -10.79 26.11
N GLY A 213 8.61 -11.29 25.12
CA GLY A 213 8.14 -12.35 24.24
C GLY A 213 8.04 -13.71 24.92
N ILE A 214 8.95 -14.02 25.86
CA ILE A 214 8.87 -15.22 26.71
C ILE A 214 7.65 -15.13 27.65
N ALA A 215 7.45 -13.99 28.31
CA ALA A 215 6.32 -13.77 29.22
C ALA A 215 4.96 -13.90 28.51
N LYS A 216 4.89 -13.46 27.25
CA LYS A 216 3.71 -13.61 26.38
C LYS A 216 3.56 -15.00 25.75
N ARG A 217 4.42 -15.95 26.11
CA ARG A 217 4.47 -17.31 25.53
C ARG A 217 4.65 -17.30 24.01
N GLY A 218 5.30 -16.27 23.46
CA GLY A 218 5.73 -16.24 22.07
C GLY A 218 6.97 -17.10 21.84
N TRP A 219 7.81 -17.23 22.87
CA TRP A 219 9.05 -18.02 22.83
C TRP A 219 9.24 -18.89 24.06
N LYS A 220 9.96 -20.00 23.87
CA LYS A 220 10.46 -20.86 24.94
C LYS A 220 11.98 -20.95 24.86
N LEU A 221 12.67 -20.61 25.95
CA LEU A 221 14.13 -20.71 26.02
C LEU A 221 14.57 -22.17 26.16
N THR A 222 15.60 -22.55 25.39
CA THR A 222 16.30 -23.84 25.47
C THR A 222 17.79 -23.65 25.23
N THR A 223 18.60 -24.57 25.75
CA THR A 223 20.05 -24.62 25.52
C THR A 223 20.45 -25.62 24.43
N PHE A 224 19.52 -26.48 24.00
CA PHE A 224 19.77 -27.53 23.02
C PHE A 224 18.79 -27.40 21.86
N SER A 225 19.32 -27.25 20.65
CA SER A 225 18.58 -27.27 19.39
C SER A 225 19.56 -27.49 18.24
N SER A 226 19.15 -28.30 17.25
CA SER A 226 19.88 -28.44 15.99
C SER A 226 19.57 -27.32 14.99
N TYR A 227 18.59 -26.46 15.31
CA TYR A 227 18.14 -25.33 14.48
C TYR A 227 18.40 -24.00 15.19
N GLY A 228 18.75 -22.97 14.42
CA GLY A 228 18.97 -21.63 14.96
C GLY A 228 19.04 -20.58 13.87
N THR A 229 18.05 -19.70 13.82
CA THR A 229 17.99 -18.56 12.91
C THR A 229 18.52 -17.31 13.62
N PRO A 230 19.44 -16.53 13.02
CA PRO A 230 20.00 -15.36 13.68
C PRO A 230 18.95 -14.25 13.79
N VAL A 231 18.94 -13.57 14.95
CA VAL A 231 18.03 -12.45 15.21
C VAL A 231 18.47 -11.19 14.45
N VAL A 232 17.47 -10.46 13.99
CA VAL A 232 17.55 -9.10 13.46
C VAL A 232 16.65 -8.21 14.32
N PRO A 233 17.23 -7.37 15.21
CA PRO A 233 16.46 -6.41 15.98
C PRO A 233 16.02 -5.25 15.07
N ILE A 234 14.71 -4.99 15.02
CA ILE A 234 14.12 -3.90 14.24
C ILE A 234 13.52 -2.89 15.20
N ARG A 235 13.92 -1.62 15.09
CA ARG A 235 13.28 -0.54 15.85
C ARG A 235 11.95 -0.16 15.19
N ASN A 236 10.85 -0.34 15.91
CA ASN A 236 9.55 0.18 15.51
C ASN A 236 9.51 1.69 15.73
N LYS A 237 8.73 2.40 14.91
CA LYS A 237 8.44 3.82 15.14
C LYS A 237 7.68 3.97 16.46
N ALA A 238 8.00 5.01 17.22
CA ALA A 238 7.21 5.40 18.38
C ALA A 238 5.77 5.69 17.94
N LEU A 239 4.79 5.07 18.62
CA LEU A 239 3.38 5.41 18.46
C LEU A 239 3.05 6.58 19.39
N GLN A 240 1.99 7.34 19.11
CA GLN A 240 1.61 8.51 19.91
C GLN A 240 1.44 8.18 21.42
N GLU A 241 1.03 6.94 21.74
CA GLU A 241 0.85 6.47 23.11
C GLU A 241 2.07 5.73 23.69
N GLN A 242 3.09 5.45 22.88
CA GLN A 242 4.35 4.85 23.32
C GLN A 242 5.55 5.68 22.82
N PRO A 243 6.00 6.68 23.60
CA PRO A 243 7.02 7.64 23.18
C PRO A 243 8.42 7.03 22.99
N LYS A 244 8.65 5.79 23.45
CA LYS A 244 9.89 5.05 23.21
C LYS A 244 9.72 4.04 22.07
N ALA A 245 10.62 4.11 21.09
CA ALA A 245 10.72 3.12 20.04
C ALA A 245 10.96 1.72 20.63
N GLN A 246 10.06 0.77 20.36
CA GLN A 246 10.19 -0.61 20.81
C GLN A 246 11.02 -1.43 19.80
N ILE A 247 11.83 -2.36 20.30
CA ILE A 247 12.49 -3.35 19.43
C ILE A 247 11.54 -4.51 19.15
N ARG A 248 11.35 -4.81 17.87
CA ARG A 248 10.75 -6.05 17.37
C ARG A 248 11.88 -7.04 17.04
N VAL A 249 11.78 -8.23 17.63
CA VAL A 249 12.70 -9.34 17.38
C VAL A 249 12.23 -10.11 16.15
N CYS A 250 13.01 -10.08 15.08
CA CYS A 250 12.74 -10.85 13.86
C CYS A 250 13.83 -11.89 13.62
N GLY A 251 13.48 -13.04 13.07
CA GLY A 251 14.46 -14.02 12.59
C GLY A 251 14.83 -13.73 11.13
N ASP A 252 16.12 -13.82 10.79
CA ASP A 252 16.52 -13.85 9.38
C ASP A 252 16.31 -15.24 8.77
N TYR A 253 15.05 -15.56 8.50
CA TYR A 253 14.67 -16.84 7.94
C TYR A 253 15.16 -17.04 6.50
N SER A 254 15.69 -16.00 5.83
CA SER A 254 16.23 -16.12 4.47
C SER A 254 17.46 -17.03 4.39
N VAL A 255 18.27 -17.09 5.45
CA VAL A 255 19.51 -17.87 5.49
C VAL A 255 19.35 -19.27 6.09
N THR A 256 18.17 -19.60 6.62
CA THR A 256 17.92 -20.86 7.33
C THR A 256 16.67 -21.57 6.84
N VAL A 257 15.50 -20.98 7.07
CA VAL A 257 14.19 -21.64 6.92
C VAL A 257 13.64 -21.49 5.50
N ASN A 258 13.59 -20.28 4.95
CA ASN A 258 12.92 -19.98 3.68
C ASN A 258 13.39 -20.84 2.49
N PRO A 259 14.70 -21.14 2.33
CA PRO A 259 15.17 -22.03 1.26
C PRO A 259 14.65 -23.46 1.37
N GLN A 260 14.23 -23.88 2.56
CA GLN A 260 13.82 -25.25 2.89
C GLN A 260 12.30 -25.42 2.96
N LEU A 261 11.52 -24.35 2.85
CA LEU A 261 10.06 -24.40 2.88
C LEU A 261 9.49 -24.95 1.57
N LYS A 262 8.36 -25.66 1.66
CA LYS A 262 7.49 -25.87 0.49
C LYS A 262 6.78 -24.57 0.17
N THR A 263 6.61 -24.28 -1.12
CA THR A 263 5.83 -23.12 -1.55
C THR A 263 4.38 -23.28 -1.10
N HIS A 264 3.89 -22.33 -0.32
CA HIS A 264 2.47 -22.23 0.00
C HIS A 264 1.73 -21.67 -1.21
N ARG A 265 0.76 -22.42 -1.74
CA ARG A 265 0.02 -22.05 -2.97
C ARG A 265 -1.39 -21.53 -2.71
N HIS A 266 -1.71 -21.19 -1.46
CA HIS A 266 -2.96 -20.49 -1.16
C HIS A 266 -2.99 -19.14 -1.86
N SER A 267 -4.08 -18.87 -2.57
CA SER A 267 -4.22 -17.68 -3.40
C SER A 267 -4.54 -16.47 -2.52
N ILE A 268 -3.58 -15.56 -2.39
CA ILE A 268 -3.83 -14.25 -1.79
C ILE A 268 -4.50 -13.39 -2.88
N PRO A 269 -5.67 -12.81 -2.62
CA PRO A 269 -6.40 -12.03 -3.60
C PRO A 269 -5.58 -10.82 -4.02
N LYS A 270 -5.64 -10.48 -5.30
CA LYS A 270 -5.05 -9.23 -5.78
C LYS A 270 -5.93 -8.04 -5.38
N PRO A 271 -5.39 -6.83 -5.28
CA PRO A 271 -6.19 -5.64 -5.03
C PRO A 271 -7.40 -5.50 -5.97
N GLU A 272 -7.27 -5.90 -7.23
CA GLU A 272 -8.37 -5.86 -8.22
C GLU A 272 -9.49 -6.86 -7.90
N ASP A 273 -9.15 -7.99 -7.28
CA ASP A 273 -10.14 -8.98 -6.84
C ASP A 273 -10.90 -8.47 -5.62
N LEU A 274 -10.21 -7.80 -4.70
CA LEU A 274 -10.83 -7.13 -3.56
C LEU A 274 -11.77 -6.00 -4.02
N MET A 275 -11.32 -5.15 -4.94
CA MET A 275 -12.15 -4.07 -5.49
C MET A 275 -13.39 -4.60 -6.20
N ARG A 276 -13.30 -5.75 -6.88
CA ARG A 276 -14.46 -6.41 -7.48
C ARG A 276 -15.40 -7.01 -6.44
N ARG A 277 -14.85 -7.67 -5.40
CA ARG A 277 -15.63 -8.28 -4.31
C ARG A 277 -16.40 -7.25 -3.49
N LEU A 278 -15.79 -6.09 -3.25
CA LEU A 278 -16.36 -5.00 -2.46
C LEU A 278 -17.01 -3.91 -3.34
N GLY A 279 -17.10 -4.16 -4.66
CA GLY A 279 -17.62 -3.21 -5.64
C GLY A 279 -19.12 -3.00 -5.47
N GLY A 280 -19.55 -1.74 -5.50
CA GLY A 280 -20.95 -1.36 -5.32
C GLY A 280 -21.36 -1.08 -3.87
N ASP A 281 -20.51 -1.40 -2.90
CA ASP A 281 -20.75 -1.05 -1.49
C ASP A 281 -20.46 0.44 -1.21
N HIS A 282 -21.01 0.95 -0.12
CA HIS A 282 -20.97 2.37 0.23
C HIS A 282 -20.35 2.64 1.61
N TYR A 283 -20.40 1.65 2.48
CA TYR A 283 -19.88 1.70 3.84
C TYR A 283 -18.74 0.70 3.97
N PHE A 284 -17.66 1.13 4.63
CA PHE A 284 -16.44 0.35 4.77
C PHE A 284 -15.91 0.44 6.19
N SER A 285 -15.35 -0.66 6.70
CA SER A 285 -14.56 -0.69 7.92
C SER A 285 -13.35 -1.57 7.67
N LYS A 286 -12.20 -1.12 8.19
CA LYS A 286 -10.96 -1.86 8.18
C LYS A 286 -10.64 -2.23 9.62
N ILE A 287 -10.17 -3.46 9.83
CA ILE A 287 -9.81 -4.03 11.12
C ILE A 287 -8.38 -4.57 10.98
N ASP A 288 -7.47 -4.10 11.85
CA ASP A 288 -6.05 -4.52 11.89
C ASP A 288 -5.83 -5.45 13.10
N LEU A 289 -5.59 -6.74 12.83
CA LEU A 289 -5.42 -7.74 13.87
C LEU A 289 -4.11 -7.55 14.64
N ALA A 290 -4.17 -7.70 15.96
CA ALA A 290 -3.03 -7.44 16.85
C ALA A 290 -1.92 -8.48 16.66
N ASP A 291 -0.80 -8.11 16.03
CA ASP A 291 0.30 -9.04 15.72
C ASP A 291 -0.24 -10.33 15.07
N ALA A 292 -1.03 -10.19 14.00
CA ALA A 292 -1.92 -11.20 13.46
C ALA A 292 -1.32 -12.62 13.35
N TYR A 293 -0.10 -12.77 12.80
CA TYR A 293 0.57 -14.07 12.71
C TYR A 293 0.87 -14.68 14.08
N ASN A 294 1.28 -13.87 15.06
CA ASN A 294 1.62 -14.35 16.39
C ASN A 294 0.41 -14.90 17.16
N GLN A 295 -0.81 -14.77 16.65
CA GLN A 295 -2.00 -15.40 17.24
C GLN A 295 -2.19 -16.86 16.82
N ILE A 296 -1.43 -17.35 15.82
CA ILE A 296 -1.47 -18.73 15.37
C ILE A 296 -0.40 -19.55 16.11
N GLN A 297 -0.83 -20.60 16.81
CA GLN A 297 0.07 -21.54 17.48
C GLN A 297 0.79 -22.44 16.47
N LEU A 298 2.07 -22.70 16.71
CA LEU A 298 2.84 -23.67 15.93
C LEU A 298 2.85 -25.03 16.62
N SER A 299 2.77 -26.09 15.83
CA SER A 299 3.02 -27.46 16.28
C SER A 299 4.46 -27.63 16.80
N PRO A 300 4.73 -28.48 17.81
CA PRO A 300 6.05 -28.64 18.42
C PRO A 300 7.20 -28.86 17.42
N ALA A 301 6.96 -29.64 16.37
CA ALA A 301 7.95 -29.89 15.32
C ALA A 301 8.31 -28.63 14.52
N SER A 302 7.33 -27.76 14.27
CA SER A 302 7.55 -26.47 13.62
C SER A 302 8.23 -25.45 14.54
N GLN A 303 7.96 -25.51 15.86
CA GLN A 303 8.59 -24.63 16.85
C GLN A 303 10.12 -24.80 16.87
N GLU A 304 10.60 -26.03 16.79
CA GLU A 304 12.03 -26.35 16.75
C GLU A 304 12.69 -25.83 15.47
N LYS A 305 12.09 -26.09 14.31
CA LYS A 305 12.65 -25.69 13.01
C LYS A 305 12.72 -24.18 12.81
N LEU A 306 11.85 -23.43 13.49
CA LEU A 306 11.78 -21.97 13.45
C LEU A 306 12.56 -21.30 14.60
N ALA A 307 13.36 -22.04 15.35
CA ALA A 307 14.08 -21.54 16.51
C ALA A 307 15.01 -20.36 16.18
N LEU A 308 15.11 -19.40 17.09
CA LEU A 308 16.02 -18.26 17.00
C LEU A 308 17.30 -18.52 17.81
N SER A 309 18.46 -18.29 17.20
CA SER A 309 19.75 -18.29 17.90
C SER A 309 20.00 -16.91 18.53
N THR A 310 20.20 -16.87 19.85
CA THR A 310 20.48 -15.66 20.61
C THR A 310 21.73 -15.82 21.47
N HIS A 311 22.21 -14.74 22.09
CA HIS A 311 23.33 -14.84 23.03
C HIS A 311 22.93 -15.48 24.39
N ARG A 312 21.63 -15.65 24.67
CA ARG A 312 21.09 -16.36 25.85
C ARG A 312 20.89 -17.85 25.63
N GLY A 313 21.21 -18.36 24.44
CA GLY A 313 20.82 -19.68 23.97
C GLY A 313 19.79 -19.59 22.85
N VAL A 314 18.88 -20.56 22.77
CA VAL A 314 17.94 -20.72 21.66
C VAL A 314 16.51 -20.44 22.11
N LEU A 315 15.78 -19.64 21.34
CA LEU A 315 14.36 -19.36 21.57
C LEU A 315 13.51 -20.14 20.56
N LEU A 316 12.74 -21.13 21.03
CA LEU A 316 11.79 -21.86 20.20
C LEU A 316 10.55 -21.00 19.94
N GLN A 317 10.17 -20.83 18.67
CA GLN A 317 8.97 -20.08 18.28
C GLN A 317 7.72 -20.85 18.70
N GLN A 318 6.87 -20.28 19.54
CA GLN A 318 5.59 -20.88 19.93
C GLN A 318 4.43 -20.45 19.01
N ARG A 319 4.65 -19.37 18.26
CA ARG A 319 3.66 -18.71 17.40
C ARG A 319 4.25 -18.49 16.01
N LEU A 320 3.39 -18.43 14.99
CA LEU A 320 3.80 -18.18 13.61
C LEU A 320 4.57 -16.85 13.54
N PRO A 321 5.86 -16.85 13.17
CA PRO A 321 6.65 -15.64 13.15
C PRO A 321 6.51 -14.89 11.83
N PHE A 322 6.77 -13.59 11.87
CA PHE A 322 7.05 -12.81 10.67
C PHE A 322 8.36 -13.26 10.00
N GLY A 323 8.47 -13.04 8.68
CA GLY A 323 9.70 -13.23 7.91
C GLY A 323 9.85 -14.60 7.24
N ILE A 324 8.99 -15.56 7.54
CA ILE A 324 8.91 -16.80 6.74
C ILE A 324 8.07 -16.56 5.47
N THR A 325 8.49 -17.11 4.34
CA THR A 325 7.83 -16.86 3.03
C THR A 325 6.41 -17.43 2.95
N SER A 326 6.11 -18.50 3.69
CA SER A 326 4.80 -19.16 3.69
C SER A 326 3.80 -18.58 4.69
N ALA A 327 4.22 -17.73 5.64
CA ALA A 327 3.33 -17.22 6.70
C ALA A 327 2.09 -16.49 6.16
N PRO A 328 2.21 -15.57 5.17
CA PRO A 328 1.03 -14.90 4.62
C PRO A 328 0.02 -15.89 4.02
N GLY A 329 0.50 -16.96 3.39
CA GLY A 329 -0.34 -17.98 2.80
C GLY A 329 -1.14 -18.76 3.85
N TYR A 330 -0.48 -19.24 4.91
CA TYR A 330 -1.17 -19.95 6.00
C TYR A 330 -2.17 -19.05 6.73
N PHE A 331 -1.78 -17.81 7.01
CA PHE A 331 -2.66 -16.86 7.67
C PHE A 331 -3.91 -16.60 6.82
N HIS A 332 -3.72 -16.40 5.51
CA HIS A 332 -4.84 -16.17 4.60
C HIS A 332 -5.76 -17.40 4.47
N GLU A 333 -5.21 -18.61 4.45
CA GLU A 333 -5.99 -19.85 4.44
C GLU A 333 -6.89 -19.95 5.69
N VAL A 334 -6.34 -19.68 6.87
CA VAL A 334 -7.09 -19.64 8.13
C VAL A 334 -8.19 -18.57 8.07
N MET A 335 -7.84 -17.36 7.64
CA MET A 335 -8.80 -16.25 7.61
C MET A 335 -9.92 -16.46 6.59
N ASP A 336 -9.62 -17.08 5.45
CA ASP A 336 -10.65 -17.46 4.48
C ASP A 336 -11.61 -18.49 5.09
N GLN A 337 -11.11 -19.52 5.77
CA GLN A 337 -11.96 -20.49 6.47
C GLN A 337 -12.88 -19.80 7.49
N LEU A 338 -12.36 -18.82 8.23
CA LEU A 338 -13.13 -18.07 9.23
C LEU A 338 -14.17 -17.11 8.63
N THR A 339 -13.96 -16.61 7.41
CA THR A 339 -14.74 -15.49 6.85
C THR A 339 -15.43 -15.77 5.52
N HIS A 340 -15.27 -16.96 4.92
CA HIS A 340 -15.82 -17.31 3.60
C HIS A 340 -17.34 -17.14 3.50
N ASP A 341 -18.07 -17.34 4.60
CA ASP A 341 -19.54 -17.25 4.68
C ASP A 341 -20.05 -15.83 4.96
N LEU A 342 -19.16 -14.85 5.13
CA LEU A 342 -19.50 -13.47 5.43
C LEU A 342 -19.52 -12.62 4.15
N PRO A 343 -20.71 -12.22 3.65
CA PRO A 343 -20.80 -11.39 2.46
C PRO A 343 -20.18 -10.02 2.74
N GLY A 344 -19.50 -9.42 1.76
CA GLY A 344 -18.86 -8.11 1.93
C GLY A 344 -17.72 -8.10 2.95
N VAL A 345 -17.23 -9.25 3.41
CA VAL A 345 -15.98 -9.34 4.18
C VAL A 345 -14.88 -9.81 3.25
N ALA A 346 -13.70 -9.18 3.31
CA ALA A 346 -12.53 -9.64 2.59
C ALA A 346 -11.28 -9.47 3.46
N VAL A 347 -10.33 -10.39 3.32
CA VAL A 347 -9.06 -10.32 4.05
C VAL A 347 -7.94 -10.02 3.06
N TYR A 348 -7.02 -9.15 3.47
CA TYR A 348 -5.83 -8.84 2.71
C TYR A 348 -4.63 -8.75 3.65
N ILE A 349 -3.79 -9.78 3.60
CA ILE A 349 -2.61 -9.92 4.47
C ILE A 349 -3.04 -9.91 5.94
N GLU A 350 -2.95 -8.77 6.64
CA GLU A 350 -3.29 -8.61 8.06
C GLU A 350 -4.60 -7.82 8.28
N ASP A 351 -5.14 -7.22 7.21
CA ASP A 351 -6.31 -6.37 7.26
C ASP A 351 -7.58 -7.16 6.94
N CYS A 352 -8.59 -7.07 7.80
CA CYS A 352 -9.95 -7.48 7.47
C CYS A 352 -10.76 -6.25 7.03
N LEU A 353 -11.37 -6.33 5.86
CA LEU A 353 -12.26 -5.33 5.30
C LEU A 353 -13.70 -5.83 5.45
N VAL A 354 -14.57 -4.93 5.89
CA VAL A 354 -16.02 -5.14 5.92
C VAL A 354 -16.65 -4.05 5.07
N SER A 355 -17.54 -4.42 4.16
CA SER A 355 -18.27 -3.48 3.33
C SER A 355 -19.72 -3.91 3.11
N ARG A 356 -20.61 -2.92 3.01
CA ARG A 356 -22.01 -3.07 2.62
C ARG A 356 -22.61 -1.82 1.97
N THR A 357 -23.74 -2.00 1.30
CA THR A 357 -24.52 -0.95 0.63
C THR A 357 -25.27 -0.02 1.60
N ASP A 358 -25.69 -0.51 2.77
CA ASP A 358 -26.45 0.24 3.77
C ASP A 358 -25.83 0.13 5.18
N ALA A 359 -26.16 1.09 6.03
CA ALA A 359 -25.52 1.26 7.34
C ALA A 359 -25.88 0.14 8.34
N ASP A 360 -27.13 -0.35 8.30
CA ASP A 360 -27.60 -1.37 9.23
C ASP A 360 -27.00 -2.73 8.89
N SER A 361 -26.97 -3.08 7.60
CA SER A 361 -26.32 -4.31 7.16
C SER A 361 -24.81 -4.28 7.34
N HIS A 362 -24.18 -3.10 7.22
CA HIS A 362 -22.77 -2.91 7.57
C HIS A 362 -22.51 -3.22 9.05
N LEU A 363 -23.30 -2.67 9.97
CA LEU A 363 -23.18 -2.94 11.41
C LEU A 363 -23.41 -4.41 11.75
N GLN A 364 -24.41 -5.05 11.12
CA GLN A 364 -24.68 -6.47 11.32
C GLN A 364 -23.50 -7.34 10.87
N ASN A 365 -22.93 -7.05 9.69
CA ASN A 365 -21.77 -7.78 9.20
C ASN A 365 -20.52 -7.55 10.06
N LEU A 366 -20.29 -6.31 10.49
CA LEU A 366 -19.22 -6.00 11.42
C LEU A 366 -19.38 -6.80 12.73
N ARG A 367 -20.60 -6.85 13.30
CA ARG A 367 -20.88 -7.65 14.50
C ARG A 367 -20.57 -9.12 14.29
N ARG A 368 -21.03 -9.71 13.16
CA ARG A 368 -20.77 -11.12 12.82
C ARG A 368 -19.27 -11.42 12.70
N LEU A 369 -18.51 -10.53 12.07
CA LEU A 369 -17.07 -10.69 11.95
C LEU A 369 -16.39 -10.61 13.33
N LEU A 370 -16.68 -9.56 14.12
CA LEU A 370 -16.09 -9.39 15.45
C LEU A 370 -16.40 -10.59 16.36
N GLN A 371 -17.65 -11.05 16.36
CA GLN A 371 -18.07 -12.24 17.09
C GLN A 371 -17.29 -13.48 16.65
N ARG A 372 -17.20 -13.75 15.34
CA ARG A 372 -16.47 -14.90 14.81
C ARG A 372 -15.00 -14.89 15.22
N LEU A 373 -14.35 -13.72 15.13
CA LEU A 373 -12.94 -13.58 15.49
C LEU A 373 -12.73 -13.77 17.01
N GLU A 374 -13.59 -13.20 17.85
CA GLU A 374 -13.52 -13.35 19.31
C GLU A 374 -13.78 -14.80 19.76
N GLU A 375 -14.80 -15.45 19.19
CA GLU A 375 -15.15 -16.85 19.46
C GLU A 375 -13.97 -17.78 19.15
N ASN A 376 -13.21 -17.48 18.10
CA ASN A 376 -11.99 -18.20 17.72
C ASN A 376 -10.74 -17.76 18.49
N GLY A 377 -10.85 -16.83 19.44
CA GLY A 377 -9.75 -16.42 20.33
C GLY A 377 -8.80 -15.38 19.74
N LEU A 378 -9.14 -14.79 18.59
CA LEU A 378 -8.36 -13.71 17.99
C LEU A 378 -8.56 -12.38 18.75
N ARG A 379 -7.65 -11.44 18.50
CA ARG A 379 -7.58 -10.10 19.14
C ARG A 379 -7.27 -9.02 18.12
N CYS A 380 -7.79 -7.82 18.36
CA CYS A 380 -7.58 -6.64 17.52
C CYS A 380 -6.98 -5.49 18.33
N ARG A 381 -6.29 -4.58 17.63
CA ARG A 381 -5.89 -3.29 18.19
C ARG A 381 -7.00 -2.28 17.95
N MET A 382 -7.48 -1.61 19.00
CA MET A 382 -8.54 -0.61 18.86
C MET A 382 -8.03 0.71 18.28
N GLU A 383 -6.73 0.98 18.40
CA GLU A 383 -6.12 2.25 17.95
C GLU A 383 -5.97 2.35 16.43
N LYS A 384 -6.18 1.25 15.71
CA LYS A 384 -6.00 1.12 14.27
C LYS A 384 -7.30 0.71 13.59
#